data_AF-A0A536RF33-F1
#
_entry.id   AF-A0A536RF33-F1
#
_cell.length_a   1.000
_cell.length_b   1.000
_cell.length_c   1.000
_cell.angle_alpha   90.00
_cell.angle_beta   90.00
_cell.angle_gamma   90.00
#
_symmetry.space_group_name_H-M   'P 1'
#
loop_
_entity.id
_entity.type
_entity.pdbx_description
1 polymer ?
#
loop_
_entity_poly.entity_id
_entity_poly.type
_entity_poly.pdbx_seq_one_letter_code
_entity_poly.pdbx_strand_id
1 'polypeptide(L)'
;MGYQAASAICHLREQLGDRVDAEREEEMVSFARRFSVEHLRICCRHARAVADPEGFEKDSERDFERRWLEVSPLLDGMHSVDGILDPVTGAAFRAALDSLAVWRGPDDRRNHGQRMADALGELLQHHLDEGRLPRKNGVRPHITVNTTLEGLKGELGAAAAELPGGTPISRKTVLHLPARRGGRAAKRLGWGRAQA
;
A
#
# COMPACT_ATOMS: atom_id res chain seq x y z
N MET A 1 -3.06 -4.81 -34.80
CA MET A 1 -3.60 -4.32 -33.52
C MET A 1 -3.50 -5.45 -32.52
N GLY A 2 -2.98 -5.21 -31.31
CA GLY A 2 -2.93 -6.25 -30.27
C GLY A 2 -4.31 -6.47 -29.63
N TYR A 3 -4.56 -7.66 -29.09
CA TYR A 3 -5.83 -8.03 -28.42
C TYR A 3 -6.28 -7.00 -27.36
N GLN A 4 -5.34 -6.51 -26.55
CA GLN A 4 -5.62 -5.52 -25.51
C GLN A 4 -6.11 -4.17 -26.06
N ALA A 5 -5.60 -3.74 -27.21
CA ALA A 5 -6.03 -2.52 -27.86
C ALA A 5 -7.42 -2.67 -28.48
N ALA A 6 -7.70 -3.82 -29.09
CA ALA A 6 -9.03 -4.15 -29.61
C ALA A 6 -10.07 -4.20 -28.48
N SER A 7 -9.75 -4.88 -27.37
CA SER A 7 -10.62 -4.98 -26.20
C SER A 7 -10.96 -3.60 -25.61
N ALA A 8 -9.99 -2.68 -25.51
CA ALA A 8 -10.24 -1.33 -25.01
C ALA A 8 -11.20 -0.52 -25.90
N ILE A 9 -11.11 -0.70 -27.23
CA ILE A 9 -12.01 -0.06 -28.20
C ILE A 9 -13.41 -0.67 -28.15
N CYS A 10 -13.51 -2.01 -28.15
CA CYS A 10 -14.79 -2.70 -28.07
C CYS A 10 -15.55 -2.34 -26.79
N HIS A 11 -14.85 -2.31 -25.65
CA HIS A 11 -15.46 -1.94 -24.38
C HIS A 11 -15.99 -0.49 -24.39
N LEU A 12 -15.22 0.45 -24.95
CA LEU A 12 -15.68 1.83 -25.07
C LEU A 12 -16.91 1.95 -25.99
N ARG A 13 -16.93 1.22 -27.11
CA ARG A 13 -18.09 1.15 -28.02
C ARG A 13 -19.33 0.62 -27.29
N GLU A 14 -19.19 -0.46 -26.53
CA GLU A 14 -20.29 -1.03 -25.72
C GLU A 14 -20.82 -0.02 -24.70
N GLN A 15 -19.93 0.72 -24.03
CA GLN A 15 -20.32 1.73 -23.05
C GLN A 15 -21.05 2.91 -23.69
N LEU A 16 -20.60 3.37 -24.87
CA LEU A 16 -21.17 4.55 -25.52
C LEU A 16 -22.41 4.24 -26.37
N GLY A 17 -22.58 3.00 -26.83
CA GLY A 17 -23.70 2.60 -27.67
C GLY A 17 -23.82 3.46 -28.93
N ASP A 18 -25.04 3.88 -29.26
CA ASP A 18 -25.34 4.67 -30.47
C ASP A 18 -24.79 6.12 -30.43
N ARG A 19 -24.12 6.52 -29.35
CA ARG A 19 -23.47 7.84 -29.22
C ARG A 19 -22.15 7.92 -29.99
N VAL A 20 -21.62 6.80 -30.47
CA VAL A 20 -20.46 6.71 -31.35
C VAL A 20 -20.94 6.39 -32.76
N ASP A 21 -20.63 7.27 -33.71
CA ASP A 21 -20.83 7.02 -35.13
C ASP A 21 -19.64 6.24 -35.74
N ALA A 22 -19.83 5.74 -36.96
CA ALA A 22 -18.84 4.94 -37.66
C ALA A 22 -17.53 5.70 -37.94
N GLU A 23 -17.61 7.02 -38.15
CA GLU A 23 -16.44 7.87 -38.40
C GLU A 23 -15.56 7.98 -37.15
N ARG A 24 -16.16 8.18 -35.97
CA ARG A 24 -15.45 8.17 -34.67
C ARG A 24 -14.88 6.80 -34.34
N GLU A 25 -15.57 5.72 -34.70
CA GLU A 25 -15.05 4.36 -34.52
C GLU A 25 -13.80 4.10 -35.36
N GLU A 26 -13.79 4.52 -36.64
CA GLU A 26 -12.62 4.41 -37.51
C GLU A 26 -11.44 5.23 -36.99
N GLU A 27 -11.71 6.44 -36.50
CA GLU A 27 -10.70 7.29 -35.87
C GLU A 27 -10.08 6.60 -34.64
N MET A 28 -10.90 6.01 -33.76
CA MET A 28 -10.43 5.27 -32.58
C MET A 28 -9.58 4.04 -32.97
N VAL A 29 -9.99 3.28 -33.99
CA VAL A 29 -9.24 2.14 -34.53
C VAL A 29 -7.88 2.60 -35.07
N SER A 30 -7.83 3.78 -35.71
CA SER A 30 -6.58 4.35 -36.20
C SER A 30 -5.62 4.76 -35.07
N PHE A 31 -6.15 5.20 -33.92
CA PHE A 31 -5.36 5.52 -32.72
C PHE A 31 -4.75 4.26 -32.08
N ALA A 32 -5.46 3.14 -32.07
CA ALA A 32 -4.94 1.85 -31.60
C ALA A 32 -3.72 1.32 -32.39
N ARG A 33 -3.49 1.81 -33.61
CA ARG A 33 -2.30 1.45 -34.40
C ARG A 33 -1.08 2.32 -34.07
N ARG A 34 -1.29 3.47 -33.44
CA ARG A 34 -0.29 4.52 -33.22
C ARG A 34 0.12 4.65 -31.76
N PHE A 35 -0.79 4.37 -30.83
CA PHE A 35 -0.54 4.51 -29.39
C PHE A 35 -0.21 3.18 -28.72
N SER A 36 0.51 3.27 -27.60
CA SER A 36 0.61 2.18 -26.64
C SER A 36 -0.78 1.85 -26.07
N VAL A 37 -0.94 0.62 -25.57
CA VAL A 37 -2.20 0.18 -24.93
C VAL A 37 -2.57 1.09 -23.75
N GLU A 38 -1.57 1.56 -23.00
CA GLU A 38 -1.79 2.46 -21.86
C GLU A 38 -2.36 3.82 -22.29
N HIS A 39 -1.72 4.46 -23.28
CA HIS A 39 -2.23 5.71 -23.86
C HIS A 39 -3.62 5.53 -24.47
N LEU A 40 -3.86 4.41 -25.16
CA LEU A 40 -5.18 4.12 -25.71
C LEU A 40 -6.26 4.02 -24.61
N ARG A 41 -5.97 3.36 -23.48
CA ARG A 41 -6.91 3.27 -22.34
C ARG A 41 -7.21 4.64 -21.72
N ILE A 42 -6.22 5.54 -21.69
CA ILE A 42 -6.41 6.92 -21.24
C ILE A 42 -7.31 7.67 -22.21
N CYS A 43 -7.04 7.59 -23.52
CA CYS A 43 -7.88 8.18 -24.55
C CYS A 43 -9.32 7.67 -24.48
N CYS A 44 -9.52 6.36 -24.30
CA CYS A 44 -10.87 5.80 -24.16
C CYS A 44 -11.61 6.36 -22.93
N ARG A 45 -10.92 6.50 -21.79
CA ARG A 45 -11.51 7.11 -20.58
C ARG A 45 -11.89 8.58 -20.79
N HIS A 46 -11.05 9.35 -21.48
CA HIS A 46 -11.40 10.73 -21.83
C HIS A 46 -12.57 10.81 -22.79
N ALA A 47 -12.59 9.98 -23.84
CA ALA A 47 -13.71 9.92 -24.78
C ALA A 47 -15.01 9.55 -24.06
N ARG A 48 -14.97 8.59 -23.11
CA ARG A 48 -16.09 8.25 -22.25
C ARG A 48 -16.60 9.44 -21.44
N ALA A 49 -15.71 10.14 -20.74
CA ALA A 49 -16.06 11.30 -19.91
C ALA A 49 -16.66 12.45 -20.72
N VAL A 50 -16.23 12.65 -21.98
CA VAL A 50 -16.76 13.70 -22.85
C VAL A 50 -18.10 13.31 -23.49
N ALA A 51 -18.23 12.06 -23.96
CA ALA A 51 -19.39 11.61 -24.71
C ALA A 51 -20.56 11.10 -23.84
N ASP A 52 -20.27 10.65 -22.61
CA ASP A 52 -21.26 10.22 -21.62
C ASP A 52 -20.82 10.56 -20.18
N PRO A 53 -20.92 11.83 -19.77
CA PRO A 53 -20.52 12.27 -18.43
C PRO A 53 -21.26 11.51 -17.31
N GLU A 54 -22.58 11.35 -17.43
CA GLU A 54 -23.39 10.63 -16.43
C GLU A 54 -22.97 9.17 -16.30
N GLY A 55 -22.72 8.50 -17.42
CA GLY A 55 -22.21 7.14 -17.41
C GLY A 55 -20.81 7.02 -16.84
N PHE A 56 -19.95 8.02 -17.06
CA PHE A 56 -18.61 8.10 -16.46
C PHE A 56 -18.66 8.33 -14.94
N GLU A 57 -19.61 9.15 -14.46
CA GLU A 57 -19.86 9.34 -13.03
C GLU A 57 -20.31 8.03 -12.38
N LYS A 58 -21.26 7.31 -12.97
CA LYS A 58 -21.68 5.98 -12.50
C LYS A 58 -20.54 4.95 -12.49
N ASP A 59 -19.65 5.02 -13.48
CA ASP A 59 -18.45 4.19 -13.49
C ASP A 59 -17.53 4.51 -12.30
N SER A 60 -17.36 5.80 -11.99
CA SER A 60 -16.55 6.27 -10.86
C SER A 60 -17.17 5.88 -9.51
N GLU A 61 -18.49 6.00 -9.36
CA GLU A 61 -19.22 5.54 -8.17
C GLU A 61 -19.04 4.03 -7.98
N ARG A 62 -19.18 3.24 -9.04
CA ARG A 62 -18.97 1.79 -8.98
C ARG A 62 -17.53 1.43 -8.60
N ASP A 63 -16.54 2.11 -9.14
CA ASP A 63 -15.14 1.89 -8.77
C ASP A 63 -14.89 2.25 -7.29
N PHE A 64 -15.56 3.29 -6.79
CA PHE A 64 -15.53 3.66 -5.38
C PHE A 64 -16.18 2.60 -4.48
N GLU A 65 -17.29 1.99 -4.88
CA GLU A 65 -17.96 0.94 -4.10
C GLU A 65 -17.18 -0.39 -4.09
N ARG A 66 -16.32 -0.63 -5.09
CA ARG A 66 -15.49 -1.85 -5.19
C ARG A 66 -14.22 -1.80 -4.37
N ARG A 67 -13.87 -0.65 -3.80
CA ARG A 67 -12.61 -0.47 -3.07
C ARG A 67 -12.64 -1.20 -1.73
N TRP A 68 -11.53 -1.84 -1.39
CA TRP A 68 -11.34 -2.51 -0.11
C TRP A 68 -9.85 -2.61 0.18
N LEU A 69 -9.50 -2.74 1.47
CA LEU A 69 -8.12 -2.93 1.90
C LEU A 69 -8.13 -3.85 3.13
N GLU A 70 -7.37 -4.92 3.05
CA GLU A 70 -7.21 -5.90 4.12
C GLU A 70 -5.74 -5.99 4.54
N VAL A 71 -5.52 -6.08 5.85
CA VAL A 71 -4.19 -6.34 6.43
C VAL A 71 -4.32 -7.56 7.32
N SER A 72 -3.70 -8.66 6.90
CA SER A 72 -3.91 -9.98 7.51
C SER A 72 -2.61 -10.59 8.01
N PRO A 73 -2.57 -11.17 9.22
CA PRO A 73 -1.37 -11.77 9.77
C PRO A 73 -1.05 -13.10 9.08
N LEU A 74 0.24 -13.36 8.87
CA LEU A 74 0.78 -14.63 8.40
C LEU A 74 1.38 -15.42 9.58
N LEU A 75 1.57 -16.73 9.39
CA LEU A 75 2.02 -17.64 10.44
C LEU A 75 3.45 -17.34 10.95
N ASP A 76 4.26 -16.69 10.14
CA ASP A 76 5.64 -16.30 10.45
C ASP A 76 5.73 -14.90 11.12
N GLY A 77 4.59 -14.30 11.46
CA GLY A 77 4.52 -12.95 12.04
C GLY A 77 4.60 -11.82 11.02
N MET A 78 4.76 -12.14 9.74
CA MET A 78 4.62 -11.17 8.65
C MET A 78 3.14 -10.81 8.45
N HIS A 79 2.87 -9.74 7.71
CA HIS A 79 1.50 -9.35 7.36
C HIS A 79 1.38 -9.24 5.84
N SER A 80 0.29 -9.76 5.29
CA SER A 80 -0.12 -9.47 3.91
C SER A 80 -0.97 -8.21 3.89
N VAL A 81 -0.78 -7.39 2.86
CA VAL A 81 -1.64 -6.25 2.54
C VAL A 81 -2.20 -6.51 1.15
N ASP A 82 -3.51 -6.59 1.05
CA ASP A 82 -4.21 -6.79 -0.23
C ASP A 82 -5.39 -5.83 -0.34
N GLY A 83 -5.74 -5.45 -1.56
CA GLY A 83 -6.84 -4.51 -1.76
C GLY A 83 -6.96 -3.93 -3.16
N ILE A 84 -8.09 -3.25 -3.35
CA ILE A 84 -8.40 -2.47 -4.54
C ILE A 84 -8.61 -1.02 -4.08
N LEU A 85 -7.86 -0.09 -4.67
CA LEU A 85 -7.99 1.34 -4.40
C LEU A 85 -8.71 2.03 -5.57
N ASP A 86 -9.48 3.06 -5.26
CA ASP A 86 -10.00 3.95 -6.29
C ASP A 86 -8.83 4.68 -7.01
N PRO A 87 -9.04 5.21 -8.23
CA PRO A 87 -7.96 5.80 -9.02
C PRO A 87 -7.21 6.95 -8.31
N VAL A 88 -7.92 7.78 -7.54
CA VAL A 88 -7.31 8.93 -6.85
C VAL A 88 -6.44 8.44 -5.69
N THR A 89 -6.99 7.58 -4.83
CA THR A 89 -6.25 7.01 -3.70
C THR A 89 -5.07 6.16 -4.17
N GLY A 90 -5.24 5.36 -5.22
CA GLY A 90 -4.17 4.55 -5.80
C GLY A 90 -3.03 5.38 -6.38
N ALA A 91 -3.34 6.47 -7.09
CA ALA A 91 -2.33 7.40 -7.60
C ALA A 91 -1.58 8.11 -6.45
N ALA A 92 -2.29 8.58 -5.43
CA ALA A 92 -1.68 9.21 -4.26
C ALA A 92 -0.78 8.23 -3.48
N PHE A 93 -1.25 7.00 -3.27
CA PHE A 93 -0.48 5.94 -2.63
C PHE A 93 0.80 5.64 -3.39
N ARG A 94 0.70 5.48 -4.73
CA ARG A 94 1.86 5.22 -5.58
C ARG A 94 2.86 6.38 -5.55
N ALA A 95 2.38 7.62 -5.70
CA ALA A 95 3.24 8.80 -5.67
C ALA A 95 3.98 8.96 -4.34
N ALA A 96 3.29 8.74 -3.21
CA ALA A 96 3.91 8.79 -1.89
C ALA A 96 5.01 7.73 -1.75
N LEU A 97 4.73 6.48 -2.12
CA LEU A 97 5.72 5.40 -2.01
C LEU A 97 6.89 5.57 -2.98
N ASP A 98 6.65 5.93 -4.24
CA ASP A 98 7.71 6.14 -5.23
C ASP A 98 8.68 7.26 -4.79
N SER A 99 8.18 8.30 -4.10
CA SER A 99 9.02 9.38 -3.57
C SER A 99 10.01 8.93 -2.49
N LEU A 100 9.68 7.85 -1.77
CA LEU A 100 10.49 7.28 -0.68
C LEU A 100 11.26 6.03 -1.10
N ALA A 101 10.79 5.29 -2.11
CA ALA A 101 11.34 4.02 -2.60
C ALA A 101 12.60 4.22 -3.46
N VAL A 102 13.47 5.16 -3.07
CA VAL A 102 14.63 5.60 -3.84
C VAL A 102 15.77 4.58 -3.75
N TRP A 103 16.43 4.33 -4.88
CA TRP A 103 17.66 3.53 -4.93
C TRP A 103 18.81 4.28 -4.27
N ARG A 104 19.50 3.62 -3.34
CA ARG A 104 20.53 4.26 -2.48
C ARG A 104 21.98 4.09 -2.96
N GLY A 105 22.18 3.67 -4.20
CA GLY A 105 23.52 3.48 -4.77
C GLY A 105 23.85 2.01 -5.06
N PRO A 106 25.05 1.73 -5.61
CA PRO A 106 25.47 0.42 -6.09
C PRO A 106 25.36 -0.72 -5.08
N ASP A 107 25.49 -0.43 -3.78
CA ASP A 107 25.38 -1.41 -2.70
C ASP A 107 23.93 -1.69 -2.25
N ASP A 108 22.94 -1.01 -2.85
CA ASP A 108 21.53 -1.24 -2.56
C ASP A 108 21.05 -2.54 -3.21
N ARG A 109 21.08 -3.62 -2.41
CA ARG A 109 20.66 -4.97 -2.82
C ARG A 109 19.15 -5.19 -2.75
N ARG A 110 18.37 -4.18 -2.34
CA ARG A 110 16.92 -4.30 -2.22
C ARG A 110 16.28 -4.33 -3.60
N ASN A 111 15.36 -5.26 -3.82
CA ASN A 111 14.54 -5.22 -5.03
C ASN A 111 13.49 -4.10 -4.94
N HIS A 112 12.81 -3.80 -6.06
CA HIS A 112 11.79 -2.74 -6.09
C HIS A 112 10.68 -2.96 -5.06
N GLY A 113 10.17 -4.19 -4.90
CA GLY A 113 9.14 -4.52 -3.92
C GLY A 113 9.59 -4.27 -2.47
N GLN A 114 10.84 -4.61 -2.14
CA GLN A 114 11.44 -4.31 -0.84
C GLN A 114 11.56 -2.81 -0.59
N ARG A 115 11.97 -2.02 -1.60
CA ARG A 115 12.00 -0.56 -1.48
C ARG A 115 10.61 0.05 -1.26
N MET A 116 9.58 -0.50 -1.93
CA MET A 116 8.19 -0.08 -1.72
C MET A 116 7.68 -0.43 -0.32
N ALA A 117 8.05 -1.60 0.21
CA ALA A 117 7.70 -1.99 1.58
C ALA A 117 8.39 -1.10 2.62
N ASP A 118 9.68 -0.80 2.43
CA ASP A 118 10.42 0.13 3.28
C ASP A 118 9.79 1.54 3.25
N ALA A 119 9.42 2.03 2.05
CA ALA A 119 8.75 3.31 1.85
C ALA A 119 7.41 3.39 2.59
N LEU A 120 6.61 2.31 2.56
CA LEU A 120 5.35 2.24 3.30
C LEU A 120 5.60 2.28 4.81
N GLY A 121 6.60 1.53 5.29
CA GLY A 121 7.01 1.57 6.68
C GLY A 121 7.41 2.97 7.12
N GLU A 122 8.26 3.65 6.34
CA GLU A 122 8.69 5.02 6.60
C GLU A 122 7.51 6.01 6.63
N LEU A 123 6.61 5.95 5.64
CA LEU A 123 5.41 6.80 5.58
C LEU A 123 4.51 6.62 6.81
N LEU A 124 4.25 5.38 7.22
CA LEU A 124 3.42 5.08 8.39
C LEU A 124 4.09 5.57 9.68
N GLN A 125 5.40 5.39 9.82
CA GLN A 125 6.14 5.88 11.00
C GLN A 125 6.09 7.39 11.10
N HIS A 126 6.36 8.13 10.01
CA HIS A 126 6.25 9.59 9.98
C HIS A 126 4.87 10.03 10.48
N HIS A 127 3.80 9.41 9.99
CA HIS A 127 2.45 9.79 10.39
C HIS A 127 2.09 9.41 11.85
N LEU A 128 2.61 8.29 12.36
CA LEU A 128 2.48 7.91 13.77
C LEU A 128 3.21 8.89 14.70
N ASP A 129 4.36 9.40 14.28
CA ASP A 129 5.20 10.32 15.05
C ASP A 129 4.72 11.78 14.98
N GLU A 130 4.09 12.20 13.88
CA GLU A 130 3.38 13.49 13.78
C GLU A 130 2.33 13.63 14.89
N GLY A 131 1.75 12.51 15.35
CA GLY A 131 0.78 12.48 16.45
C GLY A 131 -0.52 13.23 16.16
N ARG A 132 -0.82 13.44 14.86
CA ARG A 132 -2.06 14.05 14.35
C ARG A 132 -3.16 13.03 14.04
N LEU A 133 -2.82 11.74 14.06
CA LEU A 133 -3.81 10.67 13.92
C LEU A 133 -4.87 10.73 15.03
N PRO A 134 -6.14 10.41 14.72
CA PRO A 134 -7.19 10.31 15.72
C PRO A 134 -6.77 9.40 16.88
N ARG A 135 -7.08 9.83 18.10
CA ARG A 135 -6.80 9.04 19.30
C ARG A 135 -7.74 7.86 19.36
N LYS A 136 -7.20 6.69 19.71
CA LYS A 136 -8.00 5.50 20.06
C LYS A 136 -7.86 5.28 21.57
N ASN A 137 -8.97 5.19 22.29
CA ASN A 137 -9.00 5.07 23.75
C ASN A 137 -8.16 6.16 24.48
N GLY A 138 -8.19 7.39 23.98
CA GLY A 138 -7.46 8.52 24.57
C GLY A 138 -5.95 8.54 24.32
N VAL A 139 -5.39 7.54 23.63
CA VAL A 139 -3.96 7.42 23.33
C VAL A 139 -3.71 7.61 21.83
N ARG A 140 -2.58 8.23 21.48
CA ARG A 140 -2.11 8.31 20.08
C ARG A 140 -1.80 6.90 19.58
N PRO A 141 -2.16 6.54 18.33
CA PRO A 141 -1.73 5.28 17.75
C PRO A 141 -0.21 5.11 17.84
N HIS A 142 0.25 3.96 18.32
CA HIS A 142 1.67 3.62 18.45
C HIS A 142 1.83 2.10 18.44
N ILE A 143 3.05 1.64 18.11
CA ILE A 143 3.46 0.24 18.24
C ILE A 143 4.30 0.13 19.52
N THR A 144 4.03 -0.90 20.33
CA THR A 144 4.80 -1.20 21.54
C THR A 144 5.70 -2.38 21.27
N VAL A 145 7.01 -2.24 21.52
CA VAL A 145 7.97 -3.34 21.45
C VAL A 145 8.47 -3.64 22.85
N ASN A 146 8.32 -4.88 23.30
CA ASN A 146 8.87 -5.35 24.56
C ASN A 146 10.22 -6.02 24.29
N THR A 147 11.27 -5.62 24.97
CA THR A 147 12.59 -6.27 24.85
C THR A 147 13.33 -6.21 26.18
N THR A 148 14.23 -7.17 26.40
CA THR A 148 15.16 -7.14 27.54
C THR A 148 16.43 -6.38 27.18
N LEU A 149 17.16 -5.89 28.18
CA LEU A 149 18.41 -5.16 27.93
C LEU A 149 19.46 -6.09 27.30
N GLU A 150 19.50 -7.33 27.76
CA GLU A 150 20.36 -8.41 27.26
C GLU A 150 20.02 -8.74 25.80
N GLY A 151 18.72 -8.79 25.45
CA GLY A 151 18.24 -9.00 24.09
C GLY A 151 18.60 -7.86 23.15
N LEU A 152 18.54 -6.61 23.65
CA LEU A 152 18.98 -5.43 22.92
C LEU A 152 20.51 -5.39 22.73
N LYS A 153 21.29 -5.93 23.69
CA LYS A 153 22.75 -6.10 23.56
C LYS A 153 23.13 -7.27 22.65
N GLY A 154 22.23 -8.23 22.44
CA GLY A 154 22.47 -9.42 21.62
C GLY A 154 23.25 -10.50 22.36
N GLU A 155 23.07 -10.59 23.68
CA GLU A 155 23.69 -11.62 24.52
C GLU A 155 23.08 -13.00 24.23
N LEU A 156 23.92 -14.04 24.21
CA LEU A 156 23.50 -15.41 23.95
C LEU A 156 22.53 -15.88 25.06
N GLY A 157 21.38 -16.42 24.68
CA GLY A 157 20.34 -16.88 25.62
C GLY A 157 19.36 -15.79 26.06
N ALA A 158 19.50 -14.55 25.59
CA ALA A 158 18.54 -13.50 25.88
C ALA A 158 17.20 -13.71 25.15
N ALA A 159 16.10 -13.29 25.79
CA ALA A 159 14.78 -13.29 25.18
C ALA A 159 14.72 -12.37 23.95
N ALA A 160 14.00 -12.80 22.92
CA ALA A 160 13.74 -11.97 21.75
C ALA A 160 12.91 -10.73 22.13
N ALA A 161 12.99 -9.69 21.30
CA ALA A 161 12.02 -8.61 21.41
C ALA A 161 10.67 -9.10 20.88
N GLU A 162 9.57 -8.55 21.38
CA GLU A 162 8.21 -8.97 21.02
C GLU A 162 7.34 -7.77 20.65
N LEU A 163 6.53 -7.94 19.61
CA LEU A 163 5.41 -7.04 19.27
C LEU A 163 4.19 -7.33 20.16
N PRO A 164 3.16 -6.46 20.19
CA PRO A 164 1.92 -6.76 20.88
C PRO A 164 1.31 -8.04 20.31
N GLY A 165 0.95 -8.99 21.18
CA GLY A 165 0.52 -10.33 20.76
C GLY A 165 1.60 -11.41 20.81
N GLY A 166 2.84 -11.06 21.19
CA GLY A 166 3.91 -12.04 21.47
C GLY A 166 4.72 -12.47 20.25
N THR A 167 4.55 -11.82 19.10
CA THR A 167 5.34 -12.10 17.89
C THR A 167 6.79 -11.70 18.12
N PRO A 168 7.75 -12.65 18.10
CA PRO A 168 9.15 -12.32 18.31
C PRO A 168 9.73 -11.60 17.10
N ILE A 169 10.51 -10.54 17.33
CA ILE A 169 11.25 -9.81 16.32
C ILE A 169 12.75 -9.80 16.64
N SER A 170 13.56 -9.81 15.59
CA SER A 170 15.02 -9.86 15.75
C SER A 170 15.57 -8.55 16.33
N ARG A 171 16.72 -8.62 17.01
CA ARG A 171 17.46 -7.44 17.46
C ARG A 171 17.72 -6.44 16.31
N LYS A 172 18.06 -6.94 15.12
CA LYS A 172 18.29 -6.08 13.94
C LYS A 172 17.03 -5.30 13.60
N THR A 173 15.87 -5.95 13.60
CA THR A 173 14.56 -5.31 13.39
C THR A 173 14.30 -4.22 14.42
N VAL A 174 14.59 -4.47 15.70
CA VAL A 174 14.46 -3.48 16.78
C VAL A 174 15.36 -2.26 16.54
N LEU A 175 16.62 -2.48 16.13
CA LEU A 175 17.57 -1.40 15.89
C LEU A 175 17.24 -0.56 14.64
N HIS A 176 16.45 -1.12 13.72
CA HIS A 176 15.92 -0.39 12.57
C HIS A 176 14.66 0.41 12.92
N LEU A 177 14.05 0.21 14.09
CA LEU A 177 12.96 1.06 14.55
C LEU A 177 13.50 2.44 14.97
N PRO A 178 12.79 3.52 14.63
CA PRO A 178 13.15 4.84 15.12
C PRO A 178 13.12 4.87 16.66
N ALA A 179 14.22 5.30 17.27
CA ALA A 179 14.34 5.37 18.71
C ALA A 179 13.41 6.47 19.27
N ARG A 180 12.30 6.08 19.90
CA ARG A 180 11.53 7.02 20.72
C ARG A 180 12.29 7.33 22.00
N ARG A 181 12.84 8.55 22.08
CA ARG A 181 13.27 9.13 23.36
C ARG A 181 12.03 9.34 24.23
N GLY A 182 11.77 8.40 25.14
CA GLY A 182 10.82 8.60 26.24
C GLY A 182 9.54 7.77 26.18
N GLY A 183 9.65 6.44 26.26
CA GLY A 183 8.55 5.57 26.69
C GLY A 183 8.99 4.83 27.94
N ARG A 184 8.36 5.12 29.10
CA ARG A 184 8.65 4.41 30.35
C ARG A 184 8.48 2.91 30.14
N ALA A 185 9.55 2.15 30.32
CA ALA A 185 9.51 0.70 30.44
C ALA A 185 8.51 0.34 31.56
N ALA A 186 7.34 -0.18 31.19
CA ALA A 186 6.45 -0.80 32.15
C ALA A 186 7.08 -2.15 32.53
N LYS A 187 7.92 -2.14 33.58
CA LYS A 187 8.36 -3.35 34.27
C LYS A 187 7.11 -4.04 34.85
N ARG A 188 6.51 -4.98 34.13
CA ARG A 188 5.72 -6.04 34.75
C ARG A 188 6.67 -7.17 35.13
N LEU A 189 7.12 -7.13 36.38
CA LEU A 189 7.74 -8.29 37.05
C LEU A 189 6.62 -9.32 37.27
N GLY A 190 6.47 -10.26 36.33
CA GLY A 190 5.65 -11.45 36.51
C GLY A 190 6.43 -12.47 37.32
N TRP A 191 6.22 -12.49 38.63
CA TRP A 191 6.68 -13.56 39.52
C TRP A 191 6.11 -14.91 39.07
N GLY A 192 6.95 -15.94 39.13
CA GLY A 192 6.63 -17.28 38.67
C GLY A 192 5.43 -17.94 39.38
N ARG A 193 4.88 -18.95 38.71
CA ARG A 193 4.36 -20.13 39.42
C ARG A 193 4.90 -21.39 38.76
N ALA A 194 5.52 -22.17 39.62
CA ALA A 194 5.99 -23.52 39.38
C ALA A 194 4.83 -24.45 38.99
N GLN A 195 5.22 -25.53 38.33
CA GLN A 195 4.43 -26.70 38.03
C GLN A 195 3.70 -27.24 39.28
N ALA A 196 2.45 -27.67 39.06
CA ALA A 196 1.91 -28.91 39.58
C ALA A 196 0.92 -29.43 38.53
#